data_AF-A0A644Z8P4-F1
#
_entry.id   AF-A0A644Z8P4-F1
#
_cell.length_a   1.000
_cell.length_b   1.000
_cell.length_c   1.000
_cell.angle_alpha   90.00
_cell.angle_beta   90.00
_cell.angle_gamma   90.00
#
_symmetry.space_group_name_H-M   'P 1'
#
loop_
_entity.id
_entity.type
_entity.pdbx_description
1 polymer ?
#
loop_
_entity_poly.entity_id
_entity_poly.type
_entity_poly.pdbx_seq_one_letter_code
_entity_poly.pdbx_strand_id
1 'polypeptide(L)'
;MKLKSLYTYFKAYFNYNTSGNPIYGRAVSEAMKVIRDATKNKTLSPIQTYLHKQYSLKITKDMLQRLVSLAMLHYQYPFNEIQHVELLAIIDRNLITTNHRGMEIPIEGGWDNKNNKFIFITFSKSSNMQEEVRVIKGLIKEFVDANSSPANIKTIVYWDLSKGNVSEVDYQTLQPVDRQSLIDAANKL
;
A
#
# COMPACT_ATOMS: atom_id res chain seq x y z
N MET A 1 -10.88 -1.33 15.94
CA MET A 1 -11.00 -2.35 14.88
C MET A 1 -9.84 -2.16 13.93
N LYS A 2 -9.02 -3.20 13.69
CA LYS A 2 -7.93 -3.12 12.72
C LYS A 2 -8.40 -3.57 11.34
N LEU A 3 -8.27 -2.70 10.35
CA LEU A 3 -8.56 -3.03 8.96
C LEU A 3 -7.49 -3.96 8.38
N LYS A 4 -7.87 -4.76 7.38
CA LYS A 4 -6.93 -5.67 6.70
C LYS A 4 -5.91 -4.94 5.83
N SER A 5 -6.28 -3.78 5.29
CA SER A 5 -5.45 -2.99 4.37
C SER A 5 -6.02 -1.58 4.20
N LEU A 6 -5.18 -0.63 3.78
CA LEU A 6 -5.60 0.68 3.28
C LEU A 6 -6.67 0.57 2.18
N TYR A 7 -6.60 -0.45 1.32
CA TYR A 7 -7.61 -0.65 0.28
C TYR A 7 -9.02 -0.91 0.84
N THR A 8 -9.14 -1.52 2.03
CA THR A 8 -10.44 -1.68 2.70
C THR A 8 -11.04 -0.32 3.04
N TYR A 9 -10.20 0.62 3.48
CA TYR A 9 -10.61 1.98 3.77
C TYR A 9 -10.96 2.76 2.49
N PHE A 10 -10.13 2.66 1.44
CA PHE A 10 -10.41 3.27 0.14
C PHE A 10 -11.74 2.82 -0.46
N LYS A 11 -12.17 1.57 -0.25
CA LYS A 11 -13.49 1.12 -0.67
C LYS A 11 -14.62 1.94 -0.03
N ALA A 12 -14.54 2.21 1.27
CA ALA A 12 -15.54 3.00 1.97
C ALA A 12 -15.45 4.50 1.63
N TYR A 13 -14.23 5.02 1.43
CA TYR A 13 -14.01 6.41 1.08
C TYR A 13 -14.51 6.73 -0.34
N PHE A 14 -14.09 5.95 -1.33
CA PHE A 14 -14.38 6.18 -2.75
C PHE A 14 -15.59 5.40 -3.28
N ASN A 15 -16.28 4.61 -2.44
CA ASN A 15 -17.35 3.70 -2.85
C ASN A 15 -16.92 2.72 -3.97
N TYR A 16 -15.71 2.16 -3.88
CA TYR A 16 -15.24 1.20 -4.89
C TYR A 16 -16.04 -0.12 -4.85
N ASN A 17 -16.38 -0.64 -6.03
CA ASN A 17 -17.13 -1.88 -6.18
C ASN A 17 -16.45 -3.07 -5.50
N THR A 18 -17.27 -3.95 -4.89
CA THR A 18 -16.83 -5.08 -4.07
C THR A 18 -16.74 -6.40 -4.83
N SER A 19 -17.19 -6.46 -6.09
CA SER A 19 -17.14 -7.67 -6.91
C SER A 19 -15.73 -7.90 -7.46
N GLY A 20 -15.08 -8.96 -7.00
CA GLY A 20 -13.75 -9.36 -7.45
C GLY A 20 -13.63 -10.87 -7.56
N ASN A 21 -12.76 -11.34 -8.44
CA ASN A 21 -12.49 -12.77 -8.59
C ASN A 21 -11.77 -13.29 -7.33
N PRO A 22 -12.34 -14.26 -6.58
CA PRO A 22 -11.73 -14.78 -5.35
C PRO A 22 -10.34 -15.39 -5.56
N ILE A 23 -10.10 -16.02 -6.71
CA ILE A 23 -8.79 -16.60 -7.07
C ILE A 23 -7.75 -15.50 -7.25
N TYR A 24 -8.15 -14.38 -7.87
CA TYR A 24 -7.27 -13.22 -8.01
C TYR A 24 -6.96 -12.60 -6.64
N GLY A 25 -7.97 -12.44 -5.78
CA GLY A 25 -7.77 -11.97 -4.40
C GLY A 25 -6.81 -12.86 -3.60
N ARG A 26 -6.90 -14.18 -3.76
CA ARG A 26 -5.95 -15.13 -3.17
C ARG A 26 -4.53 -14.93 -3.73
N ALA A 27 -4.39 -14.79 -5.05
CA ALA A 27 -3.09 -14.58 -5.68
C ALA A 27 -2.41 -13.29 -5.20
N VAL A 28 -3.18 -12.21 -5.04
CA VAL A 28 -2.73 -10.93 -4.46
C VAL A 28 -2.28 -11.10 -3.01
N SER A 29 -3.07 -11.82 -2.20
CA SER A 29 -2.71 -12.06 -0.80
C SER A 29 -1.42 -12.89 -0.68
N GLU A 30 -1.23 -13.89 -1.54
CA GLU A 30 0.01 -14.68 -1.58
C GLU A 30 1.20 -13.83 -2.06
N ALA A 31 1.02 -13.00 -3.09
CA ALA A 31 2.05 -12.07 -3.56
C ALA A 31 2.48 -11.13 -2.45
N MET A 32 1.55 -10.40 -1.81
CA MET A 32 1.87 -9.45 -0.74
C MET A 32 2.60 -10.09 0.42
N LYS A 33 2.25 -11.34 0.79
CA LYS A 33 2.99 -12.07 1.84
C LYS A 33 4.45 -12.25 1.45
N VAL A 34 4.72 -12.75 0.24
CA VAL A 34 6.09 -12.99 -0.23
C VAL A 34 6.87 -11.69 -0.36
N ILE A 35 6.22 -10.61 -0.81
CA ILE A 35 6.83 -9.28 -0.93
C ILE A 35 7.24 -8.74 0.43
N ARG A 36 6.37 -8.84 1.44
CA ARG A 36 6.69 -8.48 2.84
C ARG A 36 7.88 -9.27 3.36
N ASP A 37 7.89 -10.58 3.15
CA ASP A 37 8.97 -11.45 3.62
C ASP A 37 10.30 -11.04 2.94
N ALA A 38 10.28 -10.72 1.65
CA ALA A 38 11.47 -10.28 0.91
C ALA A 38 11.99 -8.91 1.36
N THR A 39 11.10 -7.93 1.57
CA THR A 39 11.49 -6.58 1.97
C THR A 39 11.90 -6.50 3.44
N LYS A 40 11.20 -7.21 4.35
CA LYS A 40 11.58 -7.29 5.77
C LYS A 40 12.94 -7.96 5.96
N ASN A 41 13.21 -9.04 5.21
CA ASN A 41 14.49 -9.74 5.27
C ASN A 41 15.57 -9.13 4.38
N LYS A 42 15.26 -8.04 3.65
CA LYS A 42 16.16 -7.34 2.72
C LYS A 42 16.83 -8.29 1.73
N THR A 43 16.07 -9.24 1.18
CA THR A 43 16.61 -10.29 0.32
C THR A 43 15.60 -10.78 -0.70
N LEU A 44 16.09 -11.20 -1.87
CA LEU A 44 15.28 -11.76 -2.95
C LEU A 44 14.86 -13.22 -2.67
N SER A 45 15.44 -13.87 -1.67
CA SER A 45 15.27 -15.31 -1.41
C SER A 45 13.81 -15.78 -1.26
N PRO A 46 12.91 -15.08 -0.53
CA PRO A 46 11.49 -15.47 -0.45
C PRO A 46 10.80 -15.50 -1.81
N ILE A 47 11.11 -14.54 -2.69
CA ILE A 47 10.58 -14.49 -4.05
C ILE A 47 11.12 -15.66 -4.87
N GLN A 48 12.44 -15.87 -4.87
CA GLN A 48 13.06 -17.01 -5.57
C GLN A 48 12.46 -18.34 -5.11
N THR A 49 12.29 -18.52 -3.80
CA THR A 49 11.69 -19.73 -3.22
C THR A 49 10.27 -19.95 -3.73
N TYR A 50 9.44 -18.89 -3.75
CA TYR A 50 8.08 -19.00 -4.27
C TYR A 50 8.05 -19.33 -5.77
N LEU A 51 8.95 -18.75 -6.57
CA LEU A 51 9.04 -19.00 -8.01
C LEU A 51 9.37 -20.46 -8.36
N HIS A 52 10.08 -21.19 -7.49
CA HIS A 52 10.42 -22.61 -7.71
C HIS A 52 9.46 -23.59 -7.02
N LYS A 53 8.45 -23.10 -6.27
CA LYS A 53 7.48 -23.95 -5.60
C LYS A 53 6.62 -24.72 -6.61
N GLN A 54 6.44 -26.03 -6.37
CA GLN A 54 5.69 -26.96 -7.24
C GLN A 54 4.19 -26.62 -7.31
N TYR A 55 3.58 -26.23 -6.18
CA TYR A 55 2.14 -25.91 -6.08
C TYR A 55 1.91 -24.43 -5.77
N SER A 56 2.27 -23.58 -6.72
CA SER A 56 2.12 -22.11 -6.64
C SER A 56 1.10 -21.59 -7.66
N LEU A 57 0.45 -20.46 -7.36
CA LEU A 57 -0.41 -19.79 -8.33
C LEU A 57 0.43 -19.11 -9.41
N LYS A 58 0.15 -19.41 -10.69
CA LYS A 58 0.81 -18.76 -11.83
C LYS A 58 0.70 -17.24 -11.77
N ILE A 59 -0.51 -16.72 -11.46
CA ILE A 59 -0.76 -15.27 -11.34
C ILE A 59 0.17 -14.64 -10.30
N THR A 60 0.37 -15.29 -9.15
CA THR A 60 1.31 -14.80 -8.13
C THR A 60 2.74 -14.81 -8.63
N LYS A 61 3.16 -15.87 -9.33
CA LYS A 61 4.51 -15.92 -9.96
C LYS A 61 4.70 -14.75 -10.94
N ASP A 62 3.72 -14.50 -11.80
CA ASP A 62 3.78 -13.41 -12.78
C ASP A 62 3.89 -12.04 -12.09
N MET A 63 3.13 -11.79 -11.01
CA MET A 63 3.21 -10.58 -10.20
C MET A 63 4.59 -10.39 -9.56
N LEU A 64 5.15 -11.46 -8.98
CA LEU A 64 6.46 -11.42 -8.33
C LEU A 64 7.59 -11.22 -9.33
N GLN A 65 7.52 -11.83 -10.51
CA GLN A 65 8.48 -11.59 -11.58
C GLN A 65 8.44 -10.12 -12.05
N ARG A 66 7.24 -9.57 -12.24
CA ARG A 66 7.06 -8.15 -12.59
C ARG A 66 7.63 -7.22 -11.52
N LEU A 67 7.43 -7.54 -10.24
CA LEU A 67 8.04 -6.78 -9.15
C LEU A 67 9.56 -6.77 -9.27
N VAL A 68 10.19 -7.93 -9.48
CA VAL A 68 11.65 -8.03 -9.61
C VAL A 68 12.14 -7.21 -10.80
N SER A 69 11.49 -7.35 -11.97
CA SER A 69 11.85 -6.57 -13.16
C SER A 69 11.72 -5.07 -12.95
N LEU A 70 10.63 -4.61 -12.34
CA LEU A 70 10.44 -3.19 -12.00
C LEU A 70 11.49 -2.69 -11.01
N ALA A 71 11.74 -3.46 -9.96
CA ALA A 71 12.69 -3.08 -8.93
C ALA A 71 14.11 -2.99 -9.50
N MET A 72 14.53 -3.93 -10.34
CA MET A 72 15.85 -3.91 -11.00
C MET A 72 15.98 -2.83 -12.07
N LEU A 73 14.87 -2.37 -12.67
CA LEU A 73 14.88 -1.25 -13.60
C LEU A 73 15.21 0.08 -12.90
N HIS A 74 14.75 0.25 -11.66
CA HIS A 74 14.89 1.49 -10.90
C HIS A 74 16.03 1.49 -9.88
N TYR A 75 16.51 0.32 -9.46
CA TYR A 75 17.46 0.16 -8.37
C TYR A 75 18.52 -0.90 -8.72
N GLN A 76 19.76 -0.67 -8.29
CA GLN A 76 20.84 -1.64 -8.47
C GLN A 76 20.71 -2.79 -7.47
N TYR A 77 20.30 -2.48 -6.24
CA TYR A 77 20.10 -3.42 -5.13
C TYR A 77 18.76 -3.13 -4.44
N PRO A 78 17.61 -3.40 -5.10
CA PRO A 78 16.30 -2.93 -4.65
C PRO A 78 15.92 -3.30 -3.21
N PHE A 79 16.25 -4.51 -2.76
CA PHE A 79 15.90 -4.96 -1.39
C PHE A 79 16.79 -4.35 -0.29
N ASN A 80 17.90 -3.71 -0.66
CA ASN A 80 18.74 -2.93 0.26
C ASN A 80 18.39 -1.44 0.21
N GLU A 81 18.00 -0.95 -0.97
CA GLU A 81 17.69 0.46 -1.21
C GLU A 81 16.26 0.83 -0.77
N ILE A 82 15.31 -0.11 -0.85
CA ILE A 82 13.91 0.10 -0.45
C ILE A 82 13.69 -0.51 0.93
N GLN A 83 13.29 0.33 1.88
CA GLN A 83 12.94 -0.11 3.23
C GLN A 83 11.45 -0.45 3.30
N HIS A 84 11.10 -1.57 3.93
CA HIS A 84 9.70 -1.85 4.22
C HIS A 84 9.16 -0.85 5.27
N VAL A 85 7.98 -0.28 4.99
CA VAL A 85 7.29 0.62 5.92
C VAL A 85 5.85 0.15 6.12
N GLU A 86 5.43 0.09 7.38
CA GLU A 86 4.06 -0.13 7.81
C GLU A 86 3.69 0.97 8.80
N LEU A 87 2.86 1.93 8.36
CA LEU A 87 2.30 2.97 9.22
C LEU A 87 0.92 2.55 9.69
N LEU A 88 0.50 3.07 10.84
CA LEU A 88 -0.81 2.83 11.38
C LEU A 88 -1.51 4.16 11.64
N ALA A 89 -2.54 4.46 10.85
CA ALA A 89 -3.42 5.59 11.12
C ALA A 89 -4.49 5.15 12.12
N ILE A 90 -4.59 5.85 13.25
CA ILE A 90 -5.48 5.50 14.36
C ILE A 90 -6.55 6.59 14.51
N ILE A 91 -7.79 6.24 14.18
CA ILE A 91 -8.96 7.08 14.45
C ILE A 91 -9.54 6.67 15.80
N ASP A 92 -9.48 7.57 16.77
CA ASP A 92 -9.97 7.31 18.13
C ASP A 92 -11.48 7.03 18.16
N ARG A 93 -11.91 6.22 19.13
CA ARG A 93 -13.31 5.84 19.31
C ARG A 93 -14.24 7.05 19.45
N ASN A 94 -13.77 8.14 20.03
CA ASN A 94 -14.59 9.33 20.31
C ASN A 94 -14.91 10.12 19.02
N LEU A 95 -14.28 9.76 17.90
CA LEU A 95 -14.49 10.40 16.60
C LEU A 95 -15.41 9.58 15.69
N ILE A 96 -15.67 8.31 16.03
CA ILE A 96 -16.51 7.42 15.21
C ILE A 96 -17.85 7.15 15.89
N THR A 97 -18.90 7.03 15.09
CA THR A 97 -20.28 6.79 15.54
C THR A 97 -20.63 5.30 15.57
N THR A 98 -19.76 4.44 15.05
CA THR A 98 -19.91 2.99 15.11
C THR A 98 -19.60 2.45 16.51
N ASN A 99 -20.09 1.26 16.85
CA ASN A 99 -19.85 0.61 18.16
C ASN A 99 -18.39 0.10 18.33
N HIS A 100 -17.48 0.49 17.45
CA HIS A 100 -16.09 0.06 17.48
C HIS A 100 -15.26 0.87 18.48
N ARG A 101 -14.23 0.25 19.07
CA ARG A 101 -13.28 0.92 19.99
C ARG A 101 -12.26 1.82 19.27
N GLY A 102 -12.65 2.50 18.20
CA GLY A 102 -11.75 3.18 17.27
C GLY A 102 -11.40 2.32 16.05
N MET A 103 -10.63 2.88 15.12
CA MET A 103 -10.22 2.25 13.87
C MET A 103 -8.73 2.37 13.63
N GLU A 104 -8.09 1.26 13.27
CA GLU A 104 -6.68 1.22 12.88
C GLU A 104 -6.58 0.88 11.40
N ILE A 105 -5.98 1.77 10.61
CA ILE A 105 -5.88 1.68 9.16
C ILE A 105 -4.39 1.48 8.81
N PRO A 106 -3.98 0.28 8.38
CA PRO A 106 -2.58 0.04 8.02
C PRO A 106 -2.27 0.64 6.63
N ILE A 107 -1.19 1.41 6.56
CA ILE A 107 -0.63 1.97 5.33
C ILE A 107 0.72 1.29 5.10
N GLU A 108 0.78 0.41 4.11
CA GLU A 108 1.94 -0.45 3.87
C GLU A 108 2.58 -0.13 2.51
N GLY A 109 3.91 -0.08 2.48
CA GLY A 109 4.66 0.15 1.25
C GLY A 109 6.16 -0.01 1.39
N GLY A 110 6.87 0.51 0.39
CA GLY A 110 8.32 0.67 0.39
C GLY A 110 8.71 2.14 0.55
N TRP A 111 9.79 2.39 1.27
CA TRP A 111 10.39 3.72 1.40
C TRP A 111 11.77 3.74 0.76
N ASP A 112 11.90 4.58 -0.27
CA ASP A 112 13.17 4.92 -0.89
C ASP A 112 13.63 6.26 -0.29
N ASN A 113 14.50 6.14 0.70
CA ASN A 113 15.04 7.29 1.44
C ASN A 113 15.94 8.18 0.58
N LYS A 114 16.58 7.63 -0.45
CA LYS A 114 17.52 8.38 -1.30
C LYS A 114 16.77 9.37 -2.18
N ASN A 115 15.62 8.97 -2.71
CA ASN A 115 14.82 9.79 -3.61
C ASN A 115 13.56 10.38 -2.95
N ASN A 116 13.35 10.14 -1.66
CA ASN A 116 12.15 10.51 -0.90
C ASN A 116 10.85 9.99 -1.55
N LYS A 117 10.85 8.73 -2.00
CA LYS A 117 9.72 8.10 -2.68
C LYS A 117 9.04 7.08 -1.77
N PHE A 118 7.72 7.19 -1.64
CA PHE A 118 6.91 6.15 -1.02
C PHE A 118 6.27 5.28 -2.11
N ILE A 119 6.54 3.97 -2.08
CA ILE A 119 6.15 3.00 -3.11
C ILE A 119 4.95 2.20 -2.60
N PHE A 120 3.80 2.33 -3.26
CA PHE A 120 2.65 1.46 -3.07
C PHE A 120 2.63 0.35 -4.11
N ILE A 121 2.52 -0.89 -3.63
CA ILE A 121 2.26 -2.04 -4.49
C ILE A 121 0.76 -2.13 -4.76
N THR A 122 0.37 -2.12 -6.03
CA THR A 122 -1.01 -2.31 -6.48
C THR A 122 -1.14 -3.49 -7.43
N PHE A 123 -2.36 -4.00 -7.55
CA PHE A 123 -2.69 -5.17 -8.36
C PHE A 123 -3.81 -4.87 -9.35
N SER A 124 -4.03 -3.60 -9.63
CA SER A 124 -4.99 -3.09 -10.59
C SER A 124 -4.66 -1.64 -10.85
N LYS A 125 -5.01 -1.15 -12.04
CA LYS A 125 -4.91 0.28 -12.35
C LYS A 125 -5.72 1.08 -11.33
N SER A 126 -5.06 1.95 -10.57
CA SER A 126 -5.77 2.96 -9.78
C SER A 126 -6.44 3.94 -10.74
N SER A 127 -7.75 4.09 -10.62
CA SER A 127 -8.53 5.01 -11.44
C SER A 127 -8.42 6.46 -10.98
N ASN A 128 -7.89 6.70 -9.76
CA ASN A 128 -7.88 8.02 -9.15
C ASN A 128 -6.69 8.24 -8.19
N MET A 129 -5.47 8.00 -8.69
CA MET A 129 -4.24 8.04 -7.87
C MET A 129 -4.03 9.36 -7.14
N GLN A 130 -4.39 10.50 -7.76
CA GLN A 130 -4.24 11.80 -7.12
C GLN A 130 -5.12 11.90 -5.87
N GLU A 131 -6.40 11.53 -5.96
CA GLU A 131 -7.29 11.54 -4.80
C GLU A 131 -6.89 10.49 -3.75
N GLU A 132 -6.45 9.30 -4.16
CA GLU A 132 -5.89 8.31 -3.22
C GLU A 132 -4.71 8.89 -2.44
N VAL A 133 -3.81 9.62 -3.11
CA VAL A 133 -2.69 10.31 -2.46
C VAL A 133 -3.18 11.40 -1.50
N ARG A 134 -4.21 12.18 -1.87
CA ARG A 134 -4.79 13.19 -0.97
C ARG A 134 -5.36 12.56 0.31
N VAL A 135 -5.99 11.39 0.19
CA VAL A 135 -6.49 10.61 1.34
C VAL A 135 -5.34 10.07 2.18
N ILE A 136 -4.31 9.48 1.58
CA ILE A 136 -3.11 9.02 2.28
C ILE A 136 -2.45 10.17 3.04
N LYS A 137 -2.29 11.33 2.40
CA LYS A 137 -1.73 12.55 3.00
C LYS A 137 -2.56 13.02 4.19
N GLY A 138 -3.89 12.99 4.07
CA GLY A 138 -4.81 13.29 5.17
C GLY A 138 -4.67 12.30 6.34
N LEU A 139 -4.68 10.99 6.06
CA LEU A 139 -4.52 9.95 7.08
C LEU A 139 -3.18 10.07 7.83
N ILE A 140 -2.08 10.26 7.11
CA ILE A 140 -0.75 10.43 7.71
C ILE A 140 -0.71 11.68 8.57
N LYS A 141 -1.22 12.81 8.06
CA LYS A 141 -1.20 14.08 8.79
C LYS A 141 -2.03 14.07 10.06
N GLU A 142 -3.23 13.49 10.01
CA GLU A 142 -4.23 13.62 11.07
C GLU A 142 -4.19 12.47 12.09
N PHE A 143 -3.73 11.27 11.69
CA PHE A 143 -3.95 10.05 12.47
C PHE A 143 -2.72 9.13 12.61
N VAL A 144 -1.59 9.44 11.99
CA VAL A 144 -0.33 8.68 12.16
C VAL A 144 0.57 9.41 13.16
N ASP A 145 1.25 8.67 14.03
CA ASP A 145 2.24 9.24 14.95
C ASP A 145 3.37 9.92 14.15
N ALA A 146 3.63 11.20 14.43
CA ALA A 146 4.64 12.00 13.76
C ALA A 146 6.03 11.35 13.77
N ASN A 147 6.37 10.55 14.78
CA ASN A 147 7.65 9.86 14.88
C ASN A 147 7.73 8.58 14.03
N SER A 148 6.61 8.12 13.49
CA SER A 148 6.52 6.85 12.75
C SER A 148 6.52 7.03 11.22
N SER A 149 6.15 8.20 10.72
CA SER A 149 6.05 8.47 9.28
C SER A 149 7.43 8.77 8.67
N PRO A 150 7.72 8.29 7.44
CA PRO A 150 8.88 8.76 6.70
C PRO A 150 8.84 10.29 6.55
N ALA A 151 9.94 10.94 6.91
CA ALA A 151 10.06 12.38 6.76
C ALA A 151 10.12 12.75 5.27
N ASN A 152 9.53 13.89 4.91
CA ASN A 152 9.73 14.56 3.62
C ASN A 152 9.37 13.73 2.37
N ILE A 153 8.29 12.93 2.41
CA ILE A 153 7.77 12.23 1.22
C ILE A 153 7.59 13.22 0.07
N LYS A 154 8.38 13.08 -1.00
CA LYS A 154 8.30 13.97 -2.18
C LYS A 154 7.33 13.43 -3.22
N THR A 155 7.37 12.12 -3.43
CA THR A 155 6.61 11.46 -4.50
C THR A 155 6.02 10.18 -3.96
N ILE A 156 4.76 9.93 -4.31
CA ILE A 156 4.15 8.62 -4.16
C ILE A 156 4.22 7.91 -5.51
N VAL A 157 4.71 6.67 -5.50
CA VAL A 157 4.85 5.83 -6.68
C VAL A 157 3.97 4.61 -6.54
N TYR A 158 3.17 4.32 -7.56
CA TYR A 158 2.33 3.14 -7.65
C TYR A 158 2.99 2.14 -8.60
N TRP A 159 3.31 0.96 -8.07
CA TRP A 159 3.77 -0.18 -8.85
C TRP A 159 2.61 -1.13 -9.09
N ASP A 160 2.03 -1.08 -10.28
CA ASP A 160 0.95 -1.98 -10.70
C ASP A 160 1.55 -3.29 -11.19
N LEU A 161 1.54 -4.30 -10.32
CA LEU A 161 2.07 -5.63 -10.60
C LEU A 161 1.16 -6.46 -11.52
N SER A 162 -0.06 -6.01 -11.82
CA SER A 162 -0.92 -6.70 -12.79
C SER A 162 -0.41 -6.51 -14.23
N LYS A 163 0.13 -5.32 -14.52
CA LYS A 163 0.62 -4.94 -15.85
C LYS A 163 2.11 -4.60 -15.90
N GLY A 164 2.78 -4.51 -14.75
CA GLY A 164 4.18 -4.09 -14.66
C GLY A 164 4.35 -2.60 -14.97
N ASN A 165 3.38 -1.76 -14.60
CA ASN A 165 3.41 -0.33 -14.87
C ASN A 165 3.79 0.46 -13.61
N VAL A 166 4.45 1.60 -13.84
CA VAL A 166 4.77 2.56 -12.79
C VAL A 166 4.02 3.85 -13.06
N SER A 167 3.47 4.44 -12.01
CA SER A 167 2.85 5.77 -12.07
C SER A 167 3.29 6.57 -10.86
N GLU A 168 3.62 7.83 -11.08
CA GLU A 168 4.11 8.72 -10.03
C GLU A 168 3.13 9.87 -9.81
N VAL A 169 2.99 10.28 -8.55
CA VAL A 169 2.19 11.42 -8.14
C VAL A 169 3.06 12.28 -7.23
N ASP A 170 3.17 13.57 -7.54
CA ASP A 170 3.82 14.54 -6.68
C ASP A 170 3.02 14.71 -5.38
N TYR A 171 3.62 14.32 -4.25
CA TYR A 171 2.98 14.36 -2.95
C TYR A 171 2.91 15.77 -2.38
N GLN A 172 3.87 16.63 -2.73
CA GLN A 172 4.03 17.95 -2.11
C GLN A 172 2.97 18.92 -2.61
N THR A 173 2.64 18.87 -3.90
CA THR A 173 1.69 19.77 -4.55
C THR A 173 0.23 19.53 -4.16
N LEU A 174 -0.10 18.33 -3.70
CA LEU A 174 -1.47 17.95 -3.36
C LEU A 174 -1.87 18.40 -1.94
N GLN A 175 -3.09 18.92 -1.80
CA GLN A 175 -3.65 19.22 -0.47
C GLN A 175 -4.29 17.97 0.14
N PRO A 176 -4.08 17.68 1.43
CA PRO A 176 -4.77 16.59 2.10
C PRO A 176 -6.28 16.80 2.02
N VAL A 177 -7.04 15.70 2.03
CA VAL A 177 -8.48 15.77 2.28
C VAL A 177 -8.74 16.25 3.71
N ASP A 178 -9.91 16.82 3.96
CA ASP A 178 -10.26 17.29 5.29
C ASP A 178 -10.49 16.12 6.26
N ARG A 179 -10.27 16.39 7.55
CA ARG A 179 -10.37 15.39 8.62
C ARG A 179 -11.78 14.78 8.72
N GLN A 180 -12.84 15.57 8.47
CA GLN A 180 -14.20 15.09 8.60
C GLN A 180 -14.53 14.05 7.53
N SER A 181 -14.12 14.28 6.28
CA SER A 181 -14.26 13.30 5.20
C SER A 181 -13.60 11.95 5.53
N LEU A 182 -12.46 11.97 6.23
CA LEU A 182 -11.80 10.73 6.67
C LEU A 182 -12.60 10.00 7.75
N ILE A 183 -13.16 10.74 8.71
CA ILE A 183 -14.00 10.19 9.77
C ILE A 183 -15.30 9.62 9.19
N ASP A 184 -15.93 10.33 8.25
CA ASP A 184 -17.16 9.91 7.60
C ASP A 184 -16.97 8.61 6.82
N ALA A 185 -15.82 8.44 6.16
CA ALA A 185 -15.47 7.16 5.53
C ALA A 185 -15.26 6.04 6.54
N ALA A 186 -14.66 6.33 7.69
CA ALA A 186 -14.51 5.35 8.77
C ALA A 186 -15.87 4.92 9.35
N ASN A 187 -16.84 5.82 9.43
CA ASN A 187 -18.19 5.53 9.94
C ASN A 187 -19.05 4.66 9.00
N LYS A 188 -18.60 4.43 7.76
CA LYS A 188 -19.25 3.50 6.82
C LYS A 188 -18.77 2.05 6.96
N LEU A 189 -17.75 1.80 7.79
CA LEU A 189 -17.09 0.50 8.00
C LEU A 189 -17.49 -0.11 9.35
#